data_AF-A0A0D6KM80-F1
#
_entry.id   AF-A0A0D6KM80-F1
#
_cell.length_a   1.000
_cell.length_b   1.000
_cell.length_c   1.000
_cell.angle_alpha   90.00
_cell.angle_beta   90.00
_cell.angle_gamma   90.00
#
_symmetry.space_group_name_H-M   'P 1'
#
loop_
_entity.id
_entity.type
_entity.pdbx_description
1 polymer ?
#
loop_
_entity_poly.entity_id
_entity_poly.type
_entity_poly.pdbx_seq_one_letter_code
_entity_poly.pdbx_strand_id
1 'polypeptide(L)'
;MAATLTRSWSVEFEKENLEKLFSQHAPHVPLTREHPSRPPITEEEKEHFYQYWAATGGHDLSIVQAASKAILLIPDPDLHLILSRQIGDDGAHAIAFRERVIALTGRDPIDDIRKEAERHWEFLEDVPYRNWLGFIAWELHYEHHILPQVWFNKLTSTIGDAVLAQQSSEEAIAKYYL
;
A
#
# COMPACT_ATOMS: atom_id res chain seq x y z
N MET A 1 -27.41 14.27 -13.68
CA MET A 1 -27.37 15.08 -12.45
C MET A 1 -25.91 15.28 -12.10
N ALA A 2 -25.43 16.53 -12.04
CA ALA A 2 -24.08 16.80 -11.55
C ALA A 2 -24.15 16.84 -10.02
N ALA A 3 -23.49 15.88 -9.36
CA ALA A 3 -23.32 15.93 -7.92
C ALA A 3 -22.29 17.03 -7.62
N THR A 4 -22.76 18.17 -7.13
CA THR A 4 -21.86 19.25 -6.69
C THR A 4 -21.39 18.93 -5.28
N LEU A 5 -20.10 18.67 -5.11
CA LEU A 5 -19.50 18.55 -3.78
C LEU A 5 -19.66 19.89 -3.04
N THR A 6 -20.21 19.84 -1.83
CA THR A 6 -20.48 21.04 -1.01
C THR A 6 -19.26 21.53 -0.23
N ARG A 7 -18.17 20.76 -0.23
CA ARG A 7 -16.84 21.12 0.27
C ARG A 7 -15.79 20.71 -0.76
N SER A 8 -14.73 21.49 -0.86
CA SER A 8 -13.52 21.08 -1.58
C SER A 8 -12.88 19.87 -0.88
N TRP A 9 -12.28 18.97 -1.67
CA TRP A 9 -11.52 17.84 -1.14
C TRP A 9 -10.25 18.33 -0.42
N SER A 10 -9.97 17.78 0.77
CA SER A 10 -8.76 18.06 1.56
C SER A 10 -8.43 16.90 2.51
N VAL A 11 -7.21 16.85 3.04
CA VAL A 11 -6.75 15.78 3.97
C VAL A 11 -7.61 15.78 5.22
N GLU A 12 -7.96 16.96 5.69
CA GLU A 12 -8.82 17.15 6.85
C GLU A 12 -10.21 16.60 6.57
N PHE A 13 -10.76 16.82 5.37
CA PHE A 13 -12.06 16.28 4.99
C PHE A 13 -12.05 14.75 4.88
N GLU A 14 -11.01 14.15 4.29
CA GLU A 14 -10.83 12.69 4.27
C GLU A 14 -10.77 12.12 5.68
N LYS A 15 -9.92 12.72 6.53
CA LYS A 15 -9.72 12.30 7.91
C LYS A 15 -11.01 12.39 8.73
N GLU A 16 -11.73 13.51 8.65
CA GLU A 16 -13.02 13.72 9.33
C GLU A 16 -14.03 12.62 8.94
N ASN A 17 -14.13 12.28 7.65
CA ASN A 17 -15.04 11.23 7.19
C ASN A 17 -14.61 9.84 7.67
N LEU A 18 -13.32 9.52 7.60
CA LEU A 18 -12.79 8.23 8.07
C LEU A 18 -13.02 8.06 9.58
N GLU A 19 -12.65 9.06 10.38
CA GLU A 19 -12.86 9.03 11.84
C GLU A 19 -14.34 8.85 12.22
N LYS A 20 -15.23 9.53 11.48
CA LYS A 20 -16.68 9.36 11.64
C LYS A 20 -17.12 7.93 11.33
N LEU A 21 -16.67 7.35 10.22
CA LEU A 21 -17.02 5.98 9.83
C LEU A 21 -16.49 4.97 10.85
N PHE A 22 -15.25 5.10 11.32
CA PHE A 22 -14.69 4.22 12.34
C PHE A 22 -15.44 4.32 13.65
N SER A 23 -15.75 5.54 14.10
CA SER A 23 -16.53 5.74 15.33
C SER A 23 -17.92 5.08 15.27
N GLN A 24 -18.53 4.99 14.08
CA GLN A 24 -19.84 4.39 13.89
C GLN A 24 -19.82 2.87 13.68
N HIS A 25 -18.86 2.37 12.90
CA HIS A 25 -18.86 0.99 12.41
C HIS A 25 -17.78 0.11 13.05
N ALA A 26 -16.75 0.71 13.63
CA ALA A 26 -15.63 -0.01 14.25
C ALA A 26 -15.11 0.72 15.51
N PRO A 27 -15.96 0.97 16.54
CA PRO A 27 -15.62 1.80 17.69
C PRO A 27 -14.50 1.24 18.60
N HIS A 28 -14.08 -0.01 18.35
CA HIS A 28 -12.96 -0.65 19.04
C HIS A 28 -11.60 -0.31 18.41
N VAL A 29 -11.58 0.34 17.25
CA VAL A 29 -10.36 0.74 16.56
C VAL A 29 -9.95 2.13 17.03
N PRO A 30 -8.72 2.32 17.55
CA PRO A 30 -8.29 3.62 18.03
C PRO A 30 -8.14 4.61 16.87
N LEU A 31 -8.63 5.85 17.03
CA LEU A 31 -8.53 6.88 15.98
C LEU A 31 -7.11 7.44 15.83
N THR A 32 -6.31 7.31 16.88
CA THR A 32 -4.90 7.70 16.92
C THR A 32 -4.08 6.57 17.52
N ARG A 33 -2.85 6.40 17.04
CA ARG A 33 -1.91 5.42 17.61
C ARG A 33 -1.68 5.69 19.09
N GLU A 34 -2.00 4.71 19.93
CA GLU A 34 -1.89 4.82 21.40
C GLU A 34 -0.45 4.63 21.90
N HIS A 35 0.33 3.81 21.20
CA HIS A 35 1.70 3.48 21.56
C HIS A 35 2.64 3.62 20.36
N PRO A 36 3.83 4.22 20.51
CA PRO A 36 4.79 4.29 19.42
C PRO A 36 5.23 2.88 19.01
N SER A 37 5.30 2.63 17.70
CA SER A 37 5.93 1.41 17.18
C SER A 37 7.43 1.47 17.43
N ARG A 38 8.02 0.34 17.82
CA ARG A 38 9.48 0.20 17.97
C ARG A 38 10.06 -0.82 16.97
N PRO A 39 11.36 -0.74 16.66
CA PRO A 39 12.04 -1.79 15.90
C PRO A 39 11.94 -3.18 16.56
N PRO A 40 12.06 -4.26 15.79
CA PRO A 40 12.15 -5.62 16.32
C PRO A 40 13.45 -5.81 17.13
N ILE A 41 13.37 -6.50 18.26
CA ILE A 41 14.49 -6.72 19.18
C ILE A 41 14.86 -8.19 19.26
N THR A 42 13.87 -9.07 19.47
CA THR A 42 14.11 -10.52 19.57
C THR A 42 14.27 -11.14 18.18
N GLU A 43 14.87 -12.33 18.12
CA GLU A 43 15.01 -13.05 16.85
C GLU A 43 13.64 -13.44 16.26
N GLU A 44 12.66 -13.76 17.10
CA GLU A 44 11.28 -14.02 16.67
C GLU A 44 10.63 -12.75 16.07
N GLU A 45 10.80 -11.59 16.71
CA GLU A 45 10.30 -10.33 16.18
C GLU A 45 10.96 -9.96 14.85
N LYS A 46 12.27 -10.21 14.72
CA LYS A 46 13.01 -9.99 13.46
C LYS A 46 12.57 -10.95 12.36
N GLU A 47 12.22 -12.18 12.71
CA GLU A 47 11.66 -13.15 11.76
C GLU A 47 10.30 -12.70 11.25
N HIS A 48 9.38 -12.32 12.14
CA HIS A 48 8.08 -11.81 11.73
C HIS A 48 8.20 -10.50 10.93
N PHE A 49 9.13 -9.62 11.32
CA PHE A 49 9.42 -8.40 10.57
C PHE A 49 9.93 -8.72 9.15
N TYR A 50 10.86 -9.66 9.02
CA TYR A 50 11.37 -10.13 7.73
C TYR A 50 10.22 -10.65 6.86
N GLN A 51 9.41 -11.57 7.37
CA GLN A 51 8.31 -12.20 6.62
C GLN A 51 7.28 -11.16 6.17
N TYR A 52 6.89 -10.26 7.06
CA TYR A 52 5.92 -9.21 6.76
C TYR A 52 6.40 -8.28 5.65
N TRP A 53 7.64 -7.80 5.71
CA TRP A 53 8.17 -6.85 4.73
C TRP A 53 8.61 -7.52 3.43
N ALA A 54 9.01 -8.80 3.45
CA ALA A 54 9.19 -9.58 2.23
C ALA A 54 7.85 -9.74 1.48
N ALA A 55 6.77 -10.08 2.20
CA ALA A 55 5.42 -10.16 1.62
C ALA A 55 4.94 -8.80 1.09
N THR A 56 5.13 -7.72 1.86
CA THR A 56 4.75 -6.37 1.43
C THR A 56 5.57 -5.91 0.21
N GLY A 57 6.87 -6.20 0.16
CA GLY A 57 7.70 -5.89 -1.01
C GLY A 57 7.31 -6.68 -2.26
N GLY A 58 6.95 -7.96 -2.10
CA GLY A 58 6.43 -8.78 -3.21
C GLY A 58 5.07 -8.30 -3.71
N HIS A 59 4.22 -7.87 -2.78
CA HIS A 59 2.94 -7.23 -3.08
C HIS A 59 3.13 -5.97 -3.95
N ASP A 60 3.96 -5.01 -3.54
CA ASP A 60 4.15 -3.77 -4.30
C ASP A 60 4.79 -4.04 -5.67
N LEU A 61 5.75 -4.96 -5.72
CA LEU A 61 6.35 -5.37 -6.98
C LEU A 61 5.32 -6.01 -7.94
N SER A 62 4.31 -6.72 -7.41
CA SER A 62 3.22 -7.25 -8.22
C SER A 62 2.33 -6.15 -8.82
N ILE A 63 2.10 -5.05 -8.08
CA ILE A 63 1.40 -3.87 -8.60
C ILE A 63 2.22 -3.20 -9.70
N VAL A 64 3.53 -3.02 -9.49
CA VAL A 64 4.43 -2.47 -10.51
C VAL A 64 4.30 -3.24 -11.82
N GLN A 65 4.31 -4.58 -11.77
CA GLN A 65 4.14 -5.43 -12.94
C GLN A 65 2.74 -5.28 -13.56
N ALA A 66 1.70 -5.26 -12.73
CA ALA A 66 0.32 -5.12 -13.17
C ALA A 66 0.05 -3.79 -13.87
N ALA A 67 0.39 -2.67 -13.22
CA ALA A 67 0.26 -1.33 -13.77
C ALA A 67 1.09 -1.17 -15.05
N SER A 68 2.33 -1.70 -15.08
CA SER A 68 3.19 -1.66 -16.27
C SER A 68 2.59 -2.41 -17.46
N LYS A 69 1.90 -3.53 -17.24
CA LYS A 69 1.20 -4.26 -18.31
C LYS A 69 -0.06 -3.51 -18.75
N ALA A 70 -0.82 -2.98 -17.79
CA ALA A 70 -2.12 -2.37 -18.04
C ALA A 70 -2.04 -0.97 -18.68
N ILE A 71 -0.95 -0.22 -18.48
CA ILE A 71 -0.81 1.12 -19.04
C ILE A 71 -0.99 1.13 -20.56
N LEU A 72 -0.58 0.06 -21.25
CA LEU A 72 -0.74 -0.08 -22.71
C LEU A 72 -2.20 -0.34 -23.15
N LEU A 73 -3.07 -0.76 -22.24
CA LEU A 73 -4.49 -1.01 -22.51
C LEU A 73 -5.33 0.26 -22.38
N ILE A 74 -4.82 1.27 -21.68
CA ILE A 74 -5.57 2.46 -21.31
C ILE A 74 -5.49 3.51 -22.42
N PRO A 75 -6.62 4.03 -22.92
CA PRO A 75 -6.61 5.05 -23.97
C PRO A 75 -6.40 6.48 -23.43
N ASP A 76 -6.56 6.69 -22.13
CA ASP A 76 -6.52 8.00 -21.49
C ASP A 76 -5.10 8.34 -21.00
N PRO A 77 -4.45 9.39 -21.55
CA PRO A 77 -3.11 9.79 -21.14
C PRO A 77 -3.01 10.31 -19.70
N ASP A 78 -4.09 10.83 -19.11
CA ASP A 78 -4.07 11.29 -17.72
C ASP A 78 -3.97 10.09 -16.77
N LEU A 79 -4.67 9.00 -17.11
CA LEU A 79 -4.53 7.72 -16.40
C LEU A 79 -3.13 7.10 -16.58
N HIS A 80 -2.44 7.36 -17.70
CA HIS A 80 -1.04 6.92 -17.85
C HIS A 80 -0.12 7.63 -16.86
N LEU A 81 -0.34 8.92 -16.62
CA LEU A 81 0.45 9.69 -15.65
C LEU A 81 0.24 9.16 -14.23
N ILE A 82 -1.00 8.86 -13.86
CA ILE A 82 -1.36 8.28 -12.56
C ILE A 82 -0.66 6.92 -12.38
N LEU A 83 -0.75 6.03 -13.37
CA LEU A 83 -0.09 4.72 -13.28
C LEU A 83 1.43 4.81 -13.33
N SER A 84 1.99 5.74 -14.10
CA SER A 84 3.45 5.96 -14.13
C SER A 84 3.97 6.38 -12.76
N ARG A 85 3.20 7.19 -12.03
CA ARG A 85 3.50 7.55 -10.65
C ARG A 85 3.43 6.32 -9.74
N GLN A 86 2.34 5.56 -9.80
CA GLN A 86 2.15 4.36 -8.99
C GLN A 86 3.28 3.33 -9.19
N ILE A 87 3.68 3.09 -10.45
CA ILE A 87 4.84 2.25 -10.79
C ILE A 87 6.12 2.72 -10.09
N GLY A 88 6.34 4.04 -10.03
CA GLY A 88 7.48 4.63 -9.34
C GLY A 88 7.40 4.48 -7.82
N ASP A 89 6.25 4.83 -7.23
CA ASP A 89 6.01 4.84 -5.79
C ASP A 89 6.10 3.41 -5.23
N ASP A 90 5.36 2.44 -5.78
CA ASP A 90 5.38 1.05 -5.33
C ASP A 90 6.75 0.37 -5.57
N GLY A 91 7.43 0.75 -6.67
CA GLY A 91 8.80 0.30 -6.92
C GLY A 91 9.79 0.80 -5.86
N ALA A 92 9.65 2.05 -5.43
CA ALA A 92 10.46 2.64 -4.38
C ALA A 92 10.16 2.00 -3.02
N HIS A 93 8.89 1.71 -2.71
CA HIS A 93 8.47 1.01 -1.49
C HIS A 93 9.10 -0.37 -1.37
N ALA A 94 9.03 -1.19 -2.43
CA ALA A 94 9.61 -2.52 -2.44
C ALA A 94 11.14 -2.50 -2.15
N ILE A 95 11.85 -1.51 -2.70
CA ILE A 95 13.27 -1.29 -2.42
C ILE A 95 13.49 -0.89 -0.96
N ALA A 96 12.74 0.10 -0.46
CA ALA A 96 12.86 0.57 0.92
C ALA A 96 12.61 -0.55 1.93
N PHE A 97 11.63 -1.42 1.69
CA PHE A 97 11.35 -2.58 2.54
C PHE A 97 12.51 -3.56 2.55
N ARG A 98 13.06 -3.91 1.37
CA ARG A 98 14.23 -4.78 1.27
C ARG A 98 15.42 -4.22 2.04
N GLU A 99 15.76 -2.96 1.82
CA GLU A 99 16.88 -2.29 2.49
C GLU A 99 16.69 -2.29 4.01
N ARG A 100 15.46 -2.09 4.47
CA ARG A 100 15.17 -2.07 5.89
C ARG A 100 15.24 -3.44 6.53
N VAL A 101 14.78 -4.48 5.86
CA VAL A 101 14.93 -5.86 6.31
C VAL A 101 16.40 -6.24 6.44
N ILE A 102 17.24 -5.87 5.46
CA ILE A 102 18.70 -6.07 5.53
C ILE A 102 19.28 -5.33 6.74
N ALA A 103 18.93 -4.06 6.93
CA ALA A 103 19.47 -3.25 8.01
C ALA A 103 19.13 -3.78 9.42
N LEU A 104 17.93 -4.36 9.60
CA LEU A 104 17.44 -4.80 10.90
C LEU A 104 17.68 -6.29 11.20
N THR A 105 17.83 -7.11 10.16
CA THR A 105 17.94 -8.57 10.31
C THR A 105 19.25 -9.14 9.76
N GLY A 106 19.99 -8.38 8.95
CA GLY A 106 21.20 -8.83 8.26
C GLY A 106 20.94 -9.80 7.09
N ARG A 107 19.67 -10.08 6.77
CA ARG A 107 19.25 -10.98 5.69
C ARG A 107 18.69 -10.20 4.52
N ASP A 108 18.99 -10.65 3.31
CA ASP A 108 18.45 -10.09 2.08
C ASP A 108 17.18 -10.85 1.65
N PRO A 109 15.98 -10.23 1.69
CA PRO A 109 14.73 -10.88 1.37
C PRO A 109 14.43 -10.98 -0.13
N ILE A 110 15.38 -10.66 -1.02
CA ILE A 110 15.11 -10.53 -2.46
C ILE A 110 14.46 -11.76 -3.10
N ASP A 111 14.86 -12.97 -2.70
CA ASP A 111 14.30 -14.21 -3.25
C ASP A 111 12.86 -14.44 -2.76
N ASP A 112 12.56 -14.09 -1.51
CA ASP A 112 11.22 -14.19 -0.94
C ASP A 112 10.28 -13.12 -1.52
N ILE A 113 10.77 -11.88 -1.70
CA ILE A 113 10.06 -10.80 -2.40
C ILE A 113 9.66 -11.26 -3.81
N ARG A 114 10.63 -11.82 -4.57
CA ARG A 114 10.35 -12.32 -5.92
C ARG A 114 9.29 -13.42 -5.89
N LYS A 115 9.41 -14.39 -4.98
CA LYS A 115 8.46 -15.50 -4.85
C LYS A 115 7.06 -15.01 -4.51
N GLU A 116 6.94 -14.02 -3.64
CA GLU A 116 5.65 -13.43 -3.29
C GLU A 116 5.03 -12.68 -4.48
N ALA A 117 5.82 -11.91 -5.23
CA ALA A 117 5.36 -11.27 -6.46
C ALA A 117 4.88 -12.29 -7.52
N GLU A 118 5.63 -13.38 -7.71
CA GLU A 118 5.26 -14.50 -8.58
C GLU A 118 3.94 -15.14 -8.14
N ARG A 119 3.77 -15.38 -6.83
CA ARG A 119 2.54 -15.95 -6.27
C ARG A 119 1.32 -15.05 -6.52
N HIS A 120 1.47 -13.74 -6.35
CA HIS A 120 0.41 -12.78 -6.66
C HIS A 120 0.03 -12.82 -8.14
N TRP A 121 1.03 -12.90 -9.02
CA TRP A 121 0.81 -13.02 -10.45
C TRP A 121 0.06 -14.31 -10.83
N GLU A 122 0.51 -15.46 -10.30
CA GLU A 122 -0.14 -16.76 -10.53
C GLU A 122 -1.59 -16.78 -10.07
N PHE A 123 -1.92 -16.06 -8.99
CA PHE A 123 -3.30 -15.96 -8.50
C PHE A 123 -4.19 -15.05 -9.36
N LEU A 124 -3.64 -13.91 -9.83
CA LEU A 124 -4.40 -12.92 -10.61
C LEU A 124 -4.60 -13.33 -12.07
N GLU A 125 -3.67 -14.12 -12.63
CA GLU A 125 -3.64 -14.51 -14.04
C GLU A 125 -3.89 -13.31 -14.98
N ASP A 126 -4.79 -13.47 -15.95
CA ASP A 126 -5.17 -12.43 -16.90
C ASP A 126 -6.45 -11.67 -16.51
N VAL A 127 -6.96 -11.86 -15.28
CA VAL A 127 -8.22 -11.23 -14.84
C VAL A 127 -8.18 -9.70 -14.96
N PRO A 128 -7.11 -9.00 -14.53
CA PRO A 128 -7.03 -7.54 -14.66
C PRO A 128 -6.87 -7.06 -16.12
N TYR A 129 -6.35 -7.89 -17.03
CA TYR A 129 -5.85 -7.43 -18.34
C TYR A 129 -6.80 -7.68 -19.51
N ARG A 130 -8.03 -8.13 -19.26
CA ARG A 130 -9.00 -8.39 -20.35
C ARG A 130 -9.37 -7.14 -21.13
N ASN A 131 -9.40 -6.00 -20.46
CA ASN A 131 -9.54 -4.65 -21.02
C ASN A 131 -9.23 -3.61 -19.93
N TRP A 132 -9.12 -2.34 -20.30
CA TRP A 132 -8.77 -1.28 -19.36
C TRP A 132 -9.80 -1.10 -18.23
N LEU A 133 -11.09 -1.35 -18.46
CA LEU A 133 -12.11 -1.29 -17.41
C LEU A 133 -11.93 -2.43 -16.39
N GLY A 134 -11.54 -3.62 -16.86
CA GLY A 134 -11.20 -4.75 -16.00
C GLY A 134 -10.02 -4.43 -15.09
N PHE A 135 -9.01 -3.76 -15.63
CA PHE A 135 -7.86 -3.30 -14.84
C PHE A 135 -8.27 -2.27 -13.80
N ILE A 136 -9.01 -1.23 -14.17
CA ILE A 136 -9.47 -0.20 -13.22
C ILE A 136 -10.36 -0.81 -12.13
N ALA A 137 -11.22 -1.77 -12.48
CA ALA A 137 -12.03 -2.47 -11.48
C ALA A 137 -11.16 -3.27 -10.51
N TRP A 138 -10.14 -3.98 -11.01
CA TRP A 138 -9.18 -4.68 -10.17
C TRP A 138 -8.43 -3.71 -9.26
N GLU A 139 -7.85 -2.65 -9.82
CA GLU A 139 -7.08 -1.62 -9.11
C GLU A 139 -7.90 -1.04 -7.94
N LEU A 140 -9.14 -0.61 -8.22
CA LEU A 140 -10.03 -0.08 -7.19
C LEU A 140 -10.34 -1.13 -6.12
N HIS A 141 -10.71 -2.35 -6.49
CA HIS A 141 -11.06 -3.37 -5.48
C HIS A 141 -9.86 -3.77 -4.64
N TYR A 142 -8.69 -3.85 -5.26
CA TYR A 142 -7.46 -4.28 -4.64
C TYR A 142 -6.97 -3.23 -3.62
N GLU A 143 -6.90 -1.96 -4.03
CA GLU A 143 -6.57 -0.84 -3.13
C GLU A 143 -7.59 -0.74 -1.98
N HIS A 144 -8.89 -0.85 -2.25
CA HIS A 144 -9.91 -0.82 -1.21
C HIS A 144 -9.78 -1.97 -0.20
N HIS A 145 -9.24 -3.13 -0.61
CA HIS A 145 -9.03 -4.25 0.29
C HIS A 145 -7.83 -4.02 1.23
N ILE A 146 -6.79 -3.34 0.75
CA ILE A 146 -5.49 -3.29 1.42
C ILE A 146 -5.33 -2.04 2.28
N LEU A 147 -5.83 -0.90 1.83
CA LEU A 147 -5.74 0.36 2.57
C LEU A 147 -6.30 0.29 4.00
N PRO A 148 -7.45 -0.38 4.27
CA PRO A 148 -7.92 -0.55 5.64
C PRO A 148 -6.95 -1.33 6.53
N GLN A 149 -6.31 -2.36 5.98
CA GLN A 149 -5.32 -3.17 6.70
C GLN A 149 -4.07 -2.35 7.03
N VAL A 150 -3.56 -1.58 6.06
CA VAL A 150 -2.42 -0.68 6.28
C VAL A 150 -2.74 0.36 7.36
N TRP A 151 -3.93 0.94 7.31
CA TRP A 151 -4.38 1.92 8.31
C TRP A 151 -4.50 1.29 9.71
N PHE A 152 -5.08 0.10 9.80
CA PHE A 152 -5.19 -0.62 11.07
C PHE A 152 -3.81 -0.99 11.64
N ASN A 153 -2.89 -1.48 10.80
CA ASN A 153 -1.51 -1.77 11.19
C ASN A 153 -0.78 -0.51 11.66
N LYS A 154 -1.00 0.62 10.99
CA LYS A 154 -0.45 1.91 11.41
C LYS A 154 -0.91 2.28 12.82
N LEU A 155 -2.14 1.98 13.20
CA LEU A 155 -2.67 2.38 14.51
C LEU A 155 -2.33 1.41 15.64
N THR A 156 -2.27 0.11 15.32
CA THR A 156 -2.24 -0.95 16.32
C THR A 156 -0.90 -1.67 16.42
N SER A 157 -0.03 -1.58 15.40
CA SER A 157 1.24 -2.31 15.45
C SER A 157 2.19 -1.72 16.48
N THR A 158 2.68 -2.60 17.36
CA THR A 158 3.69 -2.29 18.38
C THR A 158 5.12 -2.50 17.86
N ILE A 159 5.27 -3.32 16.81
CA ILE A 159 6.54 -3.55 16.11
C ILE A 159 6.44 -2.88 14.74
N GLY A 160 7.39 -2.00 14.45
CA GLY A 160 7.43 -1.29 13.19
C GLY A 160 8.75 -0.58 13.04
N ASP A 161 8.82 0.30 12.06
CA ASP A 161 10.04 1.04 11.80
C ASP A 161 9.75 2.50 11.51
N ALA A 162 10.46 3.40 12.22
CA ALA A 162 10.24 4.83 12.12
C ALA A 162 10.68 5.39 10.75
N VAL A 163 11.65 4.77 10.08
CA VAL A 163 12.11 5.19 8.75
C VAL A 163 11.05 4.84 7.71
N LEU A 164 10.54 3.60 7.74
CA LEU A 164 9.43 3.20 6.87
C LEU A 164 8.15 4.02 7.15
N ALA A 165 7.88 4.33 8.41
CA ALA A 165 6.73 5.15 8.78
C ALA A 165 6.84 6.59 8.24
N GLN A 166 8.04 7.18 8.20
CA GLN A 166 8.26 8.51 7.62
C GLN A 166 8.06 8.49 6.10
N GLN A 167 8.63 7.50 5.40
CA GLN A 167 8.48 7.34 3.95
C GLN A 167 7.01 7.18 3.55
N SER A 168 6.25 6.33 4.28
CA SER A 168 4.81 6.17 4.04
C SER A 168 3.95 7.43 4.33
N SER A 169 4.44 8.35 5.16
CA SER A 169 3.70 9.55 5.56
C SER A 169 3.86 10.73 4.60
N GLU A 170 4.97 10.80 3.87
CA GLU A 170 5.20 11.82 2.83
C GLU A 170 4.50 11.43 1.51
N GLU A 171 4.31 10.12 1.25
CA GLU A 171 3.74 9.61 0.00
C GLU A 171 2.24 9.34 0.04
N ALA A 172 1.68 8.93 1.19
CA ALA A 172 0.23 8.69 1.33
C ALA A 172 -0.61 9.97 1.10
N ILE A 173 -0.05 11.15 1.40
CA ILE A 173 -0.69 12.43 1.07
C ILE A 173 -0.69 12.58 -0.45
N ALA A 174 0.40 12.31 -1.16
CA ALA A 174 0.46 12.53 -2.60
C ALA A 174 -0.38 11.54 -3.45
N LYS A 175 -0.81 10.38 -2.90
CA LYS A 175 -1.64 9.37 -3.61
C LYS A 175 -3.07 9.85 -3.93
N TYR A 176 -3.57 10.90 -3.26
CA TYR A 176 -4.97 11.35 -3.38
C TYR A 176 -5.18 12.81 -3.85
N TYR A 177 -4.12 13.57 -4.14
CA TYR A 177 -4.22 14.99 -4.50
C TYR A 177 -3.94 15.34 -5.97
N LEU A 178 -3.89 14.35 -6.87
CA LEU A 178 -3.86 14.58 -8.32
C LEU A 178 -4.79 13.61 -9.05
#